data_AF-A0AA43A552-F1
#
_entry.id   AF-A0AA43A552-F1
#
_cell.length_a   1.000
_cell.length_b   1.000
_cell.length_c   1.000
_cell.angle_alpha   90.00
_cell.angle_beta   90.00
_cell.angle_gamma   90.00
#
_symmetry.space_group_name_H-M   'P 1'
#
loop_
_entity.id
_entity.type
_entity.pdbx_description
1 polymer ?
#
loop_
_entity_poly.entity_id
_entity_poly.type
_entity_poly.pdbx_seq_one_letter_code
_entity_poly.pdbx_strand_id
1 'polypeptide(L)'
;TGLNSSNFDFGSYNGYRSSFNSSSDSYTIGLDISSFVVDTDYLVTATVTSGGLQDSDMLVIRKASSKTIYISDISYEKVFKNLRVYLTVKELTGSTVAGAAINLTLKRDGSSYKNYSITTNANGVADLRVGNAKRGYYTIAVNSISSAGATYDPTLNTTDTGYDVP
;
A
#
# COMPACT_ATOMS: atom_id res chain seq x y z
N THR A 1 -5.78 -40.89 -35.66
CA THR A 1 -7.03 -40.74 -34.89
C THR A 1 -6.97 -39.40 -34.20
N GLY A 2 -7.83 -38.47 -34.62
CA GLY A 2 -7.74 -37.05 -34.22
C GLY A 2 -7.99 -36.88 -32.72
N LEU A 3 -7.10 -36.15 -32.04
CA LEU A 3 -7.21 -35.87 -30.62
C LEU A 3 -7.91 -34.51 -30.45
N ASN A 4 -9.09 -34.56 -29.84
CA ASN A 4 -9.86 -33.39 -29.44
C ASN A 4 -9.07 -32.60 -28.38
N SER A 5 -8.70 -31.36 -28.70
CA SER A 5 -8.37 -30.37 -27.68
C SER A 5 -9.69 -29.97 -26.99
N SER A 6 -9.95 -30.52 -25.81
CA SER A 6 -11.08 -30.11 -24.98
C SER A 6 -10.59 -29.14 -23.91
N ASN A 7 -10.92 -27.85 -24.07
CA ASN A 7 -10.88 -26.91 -22.96
C ASN A 7 -12.00 -27.30 -21.98
N PHE A 8 -11.63 -27.92 -20.86
CA PHE A 8 -12.55 -28.13 -19.74
C PHE A 8 -12.49 -26.91 -18.82
N ASP A 9 -13.59 -26.15 -18.77
CA ASP A 9 -13.80 -25.11 -17.76
C ASP A 9 -14.33 -25.81 -16.50
N PHE A 10 -13.45 -26.08 -15.54
CA PHE A 10 -13.87 -26.58 -14.23
C PHE A 10 -14.47 -25.38 -13.50
N GLY A 11 -15.81 -25.34 -13.52
CA GLY A 11 -16.61 -24.19 -13.12
C GLY A 11 -16.15 -23.46 -11.88
N SER A 12 -16.46 -22.16 -11.85
CA SER A 12 -16.09 -21.23 -10.79
C SER A 12 -16.52 -21.71 -9.41
N TYR A 13 -15.56 -22.08 -8.56
CA TYR A 13 -15.77 -22.01 -7.12
C TYR A 13 -15.44 -20.57 -6.71
N ASN A 14 -16.37 -19.85 -6.09
CA ASN A 14 -16.16 -18.45 -5.64
C ASN A 14 -15.62 -17.46 -6.69
N GLY A 15 -15.98 -17.61 -7.97
CA GLY A 15 -15.59 -16.66 -9.03
C GLY A 15 -14.17 -16.82 -9.58
N TYR A 16 -13.44 -17.87 -9.18
CA TYR A 16 -12.13 -18.19 -9.75
C TYR A 16 -12.27 -18.86 -11.11
N ARG A 17 -11.44 -18.46 -12.07
CA ARG A 17 -11.39 -19.09 -13.41
C ARG A 17 -10.17 -20.00 -13.48
N SER A 18 -10.41 -21.24 -13.87
CA SER A 18 -9.36 -22.22 -14.15
C SER A 18 -9.39 -22.56 -15.63
N SER A 19 -8.23 -22.89 -16.20
CA SER A 19 -8.15 -23.41 -17.57
C SER A 19 -7.34 -24.69 -17.59
N PHE A 20 -7.82 -25.67 -18.35
CA PHE A 20 -7.13 -26.91 -18.60
C PHE A 20 -6.86 -27.05 -20.09
N ASN A 21 -5.60 -27.28 -20.44
CA ASN A 21 -5.21 -27.61 -21.80
C ASN A 21 -4.37 -28.89 -21.77
N SER A 22 -4.68 -29.81 -22.67
CA SER A 22 -3.97 -31.08 -22.82
C SER A 22 -3.41 -31.24 -24.23
N SER A 23 -2.14 -31.58 -24.31
CA SER A 23 -1.50 -32.09 -25.52
C SER A 23 -1.17 -33.59 -25.35
N SER A 24 -0.58 -34.24 -26.35
CA SER A 24 -0.14 -35.64 -26.22
C SER A 24 0.88 -35.85 -25.11
N ASP A 25 1.65 -34.81 -24.78
CA ASP A 25 2.85 -34.90 -23.95
C ASP A 25 2.77 -34.02 -22.69
N SER A 26 1.71 -33.20 -22.54
CA SER A 26 1.61 -32.26 -21.43
C SER A 26 0.17 -31.96 -21.03
N TYR A 27 -0.01 -31.70 -19.73
CA TYR A 27 -1.20 -31.08 -19.16
C TYR A 27 -0.79 -29.73 -18.57
N THR A 28 -1.57 -28.68 -18.84
CA THR A 28 -1.34 -27.35 -18.29
C THR A 28 -2.58 -26.87 -17.57
N ILE A 29 -2.40 -26.40 -16.33
CA ILE A 29 -3.42 -25.77 -15.51
C ILE A 29 -3.08 -24.29 -15.38
N GLY A 30 -3.96 -23.42 -15.86
CA GLY A 30 -3.85 -21.97 -15.67
C GLY A 30 -4.79 -21.49 -14.55
N LEU A 31 -4.27 -20.70 -13.63
CA LEU A 31 -5.03 -20.09 -12.52
C LEU A 31 -4.95 -18.57 -12.61
N ASP A 32 -6.09 -17.90 -12.71
CA ASP A 32 -6.18 -16.44 -12.60
C ASP A 32 -6.33 -16.06 -11.12
N ILE A 33 -5.29 -15.41 -10.58
CA ILE A 33 -5.21 -14.98 -9.17
C ILE A 33 -5.50 -13.50 -8.99
N SER A 34 -5.96 -12.79 -10.03
CA SER A 34 -6.22 -11.34 -9.98
C SER A 34 -7.29 -10.93 -8.97
N SER A 35 -8.17 -11.86 -8.56
CA SER A 35 -9.21 -11.66 -7.55
C SER A 35 -8.86 -12.21 -6.15
N PHE A 36 -7.66 -12.78 -5.96
CA PHE A 36 -7.22 -13.22 -4.63
C PHE A 36 -7.08 -11.98 -3.74
N VAL A 37 -8.04 -11.82 -2.82
CA VAL A 37 -7.87 -10.93 -1.67
C VAL A 37 -6.86 -11.60 -0.76
N VAL A 38 -5.57 -11.31 -0.94
CA VAL A 38 -4.51 -11.87 -0.10
C VAL A 38 -4.57 -11.28 1.31
N ASP A 39 -5.54 -11.74 2.09
CA ASP A 39 -5.59 -11.55 3.54
C ASP A 39 -4.70 -12.56 4.27
N THR A 40 -4.44 -13.72 3.67
CA THR A 40 -3.56 -14.81 4.13
C THR A 40 -2.66 -15.36 3.00
N ASP A 41 -1.69 -16.20 3.37
CA ASP A 41 -1.01 -17.09 2.43
C ASP A 41 -1.97 -18.17 1.94
N TYR A 42 -1.85 -18.56 0.66
CA TYR A 42 -2.60 -19.65 0.05
C TYR A 42 -1.70 -20.77 -0.43
N LEU A 43 -2.20 -21.98 -0.26
CA LEU A 43 -1.60 -23.19 -0.77
C LEU A 43 -2.49 -23.77 -1.86
N VAL A 44 -1.97 -23.92 -3.06
CA VAL A 44 -2.64 -24.58 -4.16
C VAL A 44 -1.93 -25.90 -4.41
N THR A 45 -2.66 -27.00 -4.33
CA THR A 45 -2.14 -28.34 -4.65
C THR A 45 -2.81 -28.85 -5.91
N ALA A 46 -2.01 -29.21 -6.91
CA ALA A 46 -2.47 -29.93 -8.08
C ALA A 46 -2.18 -31.41 -7.88
N THR A 47 -3.20 -32.25 -7.89
CA THR A 47 -3.07 -33.71 -7.73
C THR A 47 -3.54 -34.42 -9.00
N VAL A 48 -2.70 -35.27 -9.56
CA VAL A 48 -3.03 -36.15 -10.68
C VAL A 48 -3.21 -37.57 -10.16
N THR A 49 -4.33 -38.22 -10.50
CA THR A 49 -4.58 -39.62 -10.15
C THR A 49 -4.75 -40.45 -11.42
N SER A 50 -4.03 -41.56 -11.55
CA SER A 50 -4.15 -42.49 -12.68
C SER A 50 -3.98 -43.93 -12.21
N GLY A 51 -4.95 -44.80 -12.51
CA GLY A 51 -4.86 -46.23 -12.16
C GLY A 51 -4.66 -46.53 -10.66
N GLY A 52 -5.11 -45.63 -9.77
CA GLY A 52 -4.91 -45.73 -8.31
C GLY A 52 -3.58 -45.17 -7.80
N LEU A 53 -2.70 -44.70 -8.68
CA LEU A 53 -1.49 -43.95 -8.33
C LEU A 53 -1.79 -42.45 -8.28
N GLN A 54 -1.12 -41.73 -7.38
CA GLN A 54 -1.24 -40.28 -7.25
C GLN A 54 0.13 -39.61 -7.34
N ASP A 55 0.16 -38.47 -8.00
CA ASP A 55 1.26 -37.52 -7.97
C ASP A 55 0.72 -36.13 -7.65
N SER A 56 1.52 -35.27 -7.01
CA SER A 56 1.07 -33.93 -6.62
C SER A 56 2.19 -32.90 -6.65
N ASP A 57 1.83 -31.68 -7.07
CA ASP A 57 2.70 -30.51 -7.02
C ASP A 57 1.99 -29.34 -6.31
N MET A 58 2.77 -28.38 -5.84
CA MET A 58 2.33 -27.33 -4.93
C MET A 58 2.77 -25.94 -5.38
N LEU A 59 1.82 -25.02 -5.46
CA LEU A 59 2.05 -23.59 -5.66
C LEU A 59 1.69 -22.83 -4.38
N VAL A 60 2.66 -22.08 -3.84
CA VAL A 60 2.45 -21.21 -2.67
C VAL A 60 2.24 -19.78 -3.16
N ILE A 61 1.09 -19.19 -2.86
CA ILE A 61 0.80 -17.78 -3.11
C ILE A 61 0.89 -17.05 -1.77
N ARG A 62 1.91 -16.20 -1.61
CA ARG A 62 2.12 -15.48 -0.35
C ARG A 62 1.29 -14.22 -0.27
N LYS A 63 0.82 -13.90 0.93
CA LYS A 63 0.26 -12.61 1.26
C LYS A 63 1.28 -11.53 0.99
N ALA A 64 0.88 -10.45 0.31
CA ALA A 64 1.68 -9.25 0.31
C ALA A 64 1.79 -8.73 1.74
N SER A 65 3.01 -8.49 2.22
CA SER A 65 3.23 -7.84 3.52
C SER A 65 2.61 -6.44 3.45
N SER A 66 1.50 -6.21 4.16
CA SER A 66 0.92 -4.88 4.30
C SER A 66 1.75 -4.10 5.31
N LYS A 67 2.44 -3.06 4.83
CA LYS A 67 3.16 -2.13 5.69
C LYS A 67 2.17 -1.12 6.27
N THR A 68 1.91 -1.14 7.56
CA THR A 68 1.14 -0.05 8.19
C THR A 68 2.06 1.15 8.35
N ILE A 69 1.66 2.30 7.80
CA ILE A 69 2.43 3.55 7.86
C ILE A 69 1.64 4.67 8.55
N TYR A 70 2.35 5.58 9.20
CA TYR A 70 1.77 6.69 9.94
C TYR A 70 2.76 7.86 10.06
N ILE A 71 2.28 9.04 10.45
CA ILE A 71 3.12 10.18 10.82
C ILE A 71 3.65 9.97 12.23
N SER A 72 4.94 9.68 12.35
CA SER A 72 5.58 9.48 13.66
C SER A 72 5.99 10.79 14.34
N ASP A 73 6.23 11.84 13.56
CA ASP A 73 6.70 13.13 14.07
C ASP A 73 6.22 14.28 13.18
N ILE A 74 5.92 15.42 13.82
CA ILE A 74 5.56 16.68 13.17
C ILE A 74 6.35 17.78 13.89
N SER A 75 7.16 18.52 13.14
CA SER A 75 7.92 19.63 13.69
C SER A 75 7.88 20.86 12.80
N TYR A 76 8.06 22.02 13.43
CA TYR A 76 7.96 23.33 12.79
C TYR A 76 9.22 24.13 13.02
N GLU A 77 9.62 24.91 12.02
CA GLU A 77 10.78 25.78 12.10
C GLU A 77 10.49 27.10 11.34
N LYS A 78 10.59 28.23 12.05
CA LYS A 78 10.52 29.55 11.42
C LYS A 78 11.89 29.94 10.90
N VAL A 79 11.99 30.13 9.58
CA VAL A 79 13.22 30.55 8.89
C VAL A 79 12.96 31.88 8.20
N PHE A 80 13.39 32.98 8.85
CA PHE A 80 13.06 34.35 8.45
C PHE A 80 11.54 34.56 8.32
N LYS A 81 11.07 34.85 7.10
CA LYS A 81 9.65 35.03 6.76
C LYS A 81 8.94 33.73 6.37
N ASN A 82 9.62 32.60 6.38
CA ASN A 82 9.05 31.32 5.97
C ASN A 82 8.79 30.45 7.19
N LEU A 83 7.75 29.63 7.11
CA LEU A 83 7.53 28.53 8.04
C LEU A 83 7.85 27.23 7.31
N ARG A 84 8.61 26.36 7.96
CA ARG A 84 8.94 25.01 7.51
C ARG A 84 8.17 24.04 8.40
N VAL A 85 7.60 23.01 7.78
CA VAL A 85 6.91 21.93 8.48
C VAL A 85 7.52 20.63 8.01
N TYR A 86 8.05 19.85 8.95
CA TYR A 86 8.62 18.55 8.67
C TYR A 86 7.67 17.46 9.17
N LEU A 87 7.37 16.50 8.30
CA LEU A 87 6.54 15.34 8.63
C LEU A 87 7.38 14.07 8.43
N THR A 88 7.53 13.28 9.48
CA THR A 88 8.25 12.01 9.41
C THR A 88 7.25 10.86 9.27
N VAL A 89 7.41 10.04 8.22
CA VAL A 89 6.60 8.84 7.99
C VAL A 89 7.39 7.60 8.41
N LYS A 90 6.78 6.76 9.23
CA LYS A 90 7.32 5.46 9.62
C LYS A 90 6.36 4.32 9.37
N GLU A 91 6.92 3.15 9.18
CA GLU A 91 6.24 1.88 9.32
C GLU A 91 6.04 1.54 10.81
N LEU A 92 5.01 0.75 11.12
CA LEU A 92 4.77 0.23 12.47
C LEU A 92 5.96 -0.57 13.03
N THR A 93 6.78 -1.15 12.15
CA THR A 93 8.02 -1.86 12.48
C THR A 93 9.15 -0.92 12.93
N GLY A 94 8.99 0.40 12.75
CA GLY A 94 9.95 1.44 13.12
C GLY A 94 10.80 1.99 11.97
N SER A 95 10.75 1.36 10.78
CA SER A 95 11.48 1.81 9.59
C SER A 95 10.92 3.12 9.04
N THR A 96 11.77 4.01 8.52
CA THR A 96 11.32 5.22 7.82
C THR A 96 10.87 4.91 6.40
N VAL A 97 9.92 5.68 5.88
CA VAL A 97 9.32 5.43 4.56
C VAL A 97 9.68 6.54 3.58
N ALA A 98 10.64 6.26 2.70
CA ALA A 98 10.99 7.15 1.59
C ALA A 98 9.96 7.11 0.45
N GLY A 99 9.80 8.22 -0.28
CA GLY A 99 8.92 8.29 -1.45
C GLY A 99 7.42 8.26 -1.16
N ALA A 100 7.01 8.31 0.12
CA ALA A 100 5.60 8.36 0.48
C ALA A 100 5.00 9.71 0.07
N ALA A 101 3.91 9.67 -0.70
CA ALA A 101 3.19 10.88 -1.09
C ALA A 101 2.14 11.22 -0.03
N ILE A 102 2.23 12.43 0.52
CA ILE A 102 1.38 12.95 1.59
C ILE A 102 0.49 14.05 1.00
N ASN A 103 -0.81 13.89 1.13
CA ASN A 103 -1.77 14.97 0.86
C ASN A 103 -2.30 15.51 2.18
N LEU A 104 -2.20 16.82 2.38
CA LEU A 104 -2.58 17.46 3.63
C LEU A 104 -3.22 18.83 3.40
N THR A 105 -3.92 19.29 4.44
CA THR A 105 -4.49 20.62 4.54
C THR A 105 -3.72 21.39 5.63
N LEU A 106 -3.02 22.45 5.24
CA LEU A 106 -2.49 23.42 6.19
C LEU A 106 -3.64 24.31 6.66
N LYS A 107 -3.79 24.44 7.97
CA LYS A 107 -4.74 25.34 8.63
C LYS A 107 -4.00 26.52 9.24
N ARG A 108 -4.68 27.66 9.32
CA ARG A 108 -4.25 28.84 10.07
C ARG A 108 -5.41 29.33 10.92
N ASP A 109 -5.17 29.52 12.21
CA ASP A 109 -6.16 29.97 13.18
C ASP A 109 -7.42 29.08 13.17
N GLY A 110 -7.21 27.76 13.06
CA GLY A 110 -8.26 26.74 12.99
C GLY A 110 -8.95 26.61 11.63
N SER A 111 -8.78 27.55 10.71
CA SER A 111 -9.40 27.55 9.39
C SER A 111 -8.49 26.95 8.33
N SER A 112 -9.05 26.22 7.36
CA SER A 112 -8.30 25.72 6.21
C SER A 112 -7.65 26.87 5.45
N TYR A 113 -6.33 26.78 5.24
CA TYR A 113 -5.55 27.80 4.56
C TYR A 113 -5.13 27.35 3.15
N LYS A 114 -4.53 26.17 3.02
CA LYS A 114 -4.07 25.65 1.71
C LYS A 114 -3.83 24.14 1.73
N ASN A 115 -4.09 23.48 0.61
CA ASN A 115 -3.77 22.07 0.41
C ASN A 115 -2.38 21.88 -0.20
N TYR A 116 -1.71 20.81 0.20
CA TYR A 116 -0.38 20.44 -0.30
C TYR A 116 -0.31 18.96 -0.64
N SER A 117 0.51 18.67 -1.64
CA SER A 117 1.00 17.33 -1.95
C SER A 117 2.52 17.37 -1.88
N ILE A 118 3.11 16.59 -0.98
CA ILE A 118 4.54 16.55 -0.71
C ILE A 118 5.00 15.10 -0.62
N THR A 119 6.29 14.85 -0.82
CA THR A 119 6.85 13.50 -0.82
C THR A 119 7.98 13.40 0.20
N THR A 120 8.05 12.28 0.91
CA THR A 120 9.15 12.03 1.83
C THR A 120 10.46 11.78 1.10
N ASN A 121 11.56 12.31 1.64
CA ASN A 121 12.91 12.06 1.17
C ASN A 121 13.43 10.67 1.60
N ALA A 122 14.70 10.38 1.32
CA ALA A 122 15.34 9.10 1.68
C ALA A 122 15.31 8.76 3.18
N ASN A 123 15.18 9.76 4.05
CA ASN A 123 15.09 9.57 5.50
C ASN A 123 13.63 9.45 6.00
N GLY A 124 12.66 9.40 5.09
CA GLY A 124 11.24 9.36 5.42
C GLY A 124 10.66 10.70 5.89
N VAL A 125 11.34 11.81 5.63
CA VAL A 125 10.90 13.15 6.05
C VAL A 125 10.38 13.92 4.83
N ALA A 126 9.15 14.39 4.90
CA ALA A 126 8.59 15.34 3.96
C ALA A 126 8.76 16.77 4.50
N ASP A 127 9.11 17.69 3.61
CA ASP A 127 9.44 19.07 3.95
C ASP A 127 8.51 20.03 3.22
N LEU A 128 7.60 20.63 3.97
CA LEU A 128 6.68 21.64 3.49
C LEU A 128 7.21 23.04 3.80
N ARG A 129 7.40 23.85 2.75
CA ARG A 129 7.75 25.27 2.87
C ARG A 129 6.52 26.16 2.65
N VAL A 130 6.16 26.91 3.69
CA VAL A 130 5.17 27.99 3.63
C VAL A 130 5.91 29.32 3.48
N GLY A 131 5.96 29.81 2.25
CA GLY A 131 6.62 31.07 1.93
C GLY A 131 5.87 32.29 2.47
N ASN A 132 6.59 33.25 3.04
CA ASN A 132 6.01 34.48 3.60
C ASN A 132 4.83 34.20 4.56
N ALA A 133 5.05 33.29 5.51
CA ALA A 133 4.05 32.86 6.47
C ALA A 133 3.58 34.07 7.29
N LYS A 134 2.28 34.38 7.18
CA LYS A 134 1.65 35.45 7.95
C LYS A 134 1.56 35.04 9.42
N ARG A 135 1.51 36.02 10.32
CA ARG A 135 1.23 35.81 11.74
C ARG A 135 -0.04 34.95 11.93
N GLY A 136 -0.02 34.09 12.93
CA GLY A 136 -1.12 33.20 13.30
C GLY A 136 -0.65 31.80 13.65
N TYR A 137 -1.59 31.00 14.14
CA TYR A 137 -1.33 29.65 14.63
C TYR A 137 -1.57 28.62 13.51
N TYR A 138 -0.54 27.87 13.14
CA TYR A 138 -0.59 26.90 12.05
C TYR A 138 -0.68 25.48 12.59
N THR A 139 -1.53 24.68 11.96
CA THR A 139 -1.65 23.23 12.16
C THR A 139 -1.83 22.53 10.83
N ILE A 140 -1.62 21.22 10.79
CA ILE A 140 -1.80 20.37 9.64
C ILE A 140 -2.91 19.34 9.90
N ALA A 141 -3.70 19.08 8.88
CA ALA A 141 -4.58 17.92 8.82
C ALA A 141 -4.10 17.02 7.68
N VAL A 142 -3.58 15.84 8.02
CA VAL A 142 -3.13 14.87 7.01
C VAL A 142 -4.35 14.13 6.46
N ASN A 143 -4.62 14.33 5.18
CA ASN A 143 -5.78 13.76 4.51
C ASN A 143 -5.49 12.33 4.03
N SER A 144 -4.30 12.08 3.48
CA SER A 144 -3.85 10.75 3.07
C SER A 144 -2.34 10.64 2.95
N ILE A 145 -1.84 9.41 3.10
CA ILE A 145 -0.48 9.01 2.75
C ILE A 145 -0.57 7.80 1.83
N SER A 146 0.23 7.77 0.78
CA SER A 146 0.31 6.62 -0.14
C SER A 146 1.76 6.20 -0.36
N SER A 147 1.99 4.88 -0.33
CA SER A 147 3.24 4.23 -0.65
C SER A 147 2.96 2.81 -1.13
N ALA A 148 3.78 2.27 -2.03
CA ALA A 148 3.55 0.97 -2.64
C ALA A 148 3.55 -0.15 -1.58
N GLY A 149 2.48 -0.96 -1.55
CA GLY A 149 2.33 -2.06 -0.60
C GLY A 149 2.09 -1.62 0.86
N ALA A 150 1.75 -0.35 1.09
CA ALA A 150 1.50 0.19 2.41
C ALA A 150 0.05 0.64 2.61
N THR A 151 -0.44 0.49 3.83
CA THR A 151 -1.73 0.99 4.31
C THR A 151 -1.47 2.11 5.31
N TYR A 152 -2.02 3.30 5.06
CA TYR A 152 -1.92 4.42 5.98
C TYR A 152 -2.96 4.30 7.11
N ASP A 153 -2.50 4.39 8.36
CA ASP A 153 -3.37 4.41 9.53
C ASP A 153 -3.29 5.78 10.24
N PRO A 154 -4.30 6.65 10.07
CA PRO A 154 -4.29 7.98 10.68
C PRO A 154 -4.45 7.95 12.20
N THR A 155 -4.93 6.85 12.79
CA THR A 155 -5.15 6.75 14.24
C THR A 155 -3.84 6.62 15.02
N LEU A 156 -2.77 6.24 14.33
CA LEU A 156 -1.41 6.13 14.87
C LEU A 156 -0.59 7.41 14.71
N ASN A 157 -1.12 8.43 14.03
CA ASN A 157 -0.39 9.67 13.85
C ASN A 157 -0.08 10.32 15.20
N THR A 158 1.13 10.87 15.31
CA THR A 158 1.43 11.80 16.38
C THR A 158 0.45 12.98 16.34
N THR A 159 0.17 13.53 17.52
CA THR A 159 -0.68 14.72 17.62
C THR A 159 0.08 15.95 17.14
N ASP A 160 -0.53 16.70 16.24
CA ASP A 160 -0.01 18.00 15.84
C ASP A 160 -0.28 19.04 16.94
N THR A 161 0.79 19.58 17.51
CA THR A 161 0.73 20.65 18.52
C THR A 161 0.77 22.05 17.90
N GLY A 162 0.91 22.15 16.58
CA GLY A 162 0.93 23.38 15.83
C GLY A 162 2.12 24.31 16.13
N TYR A 163 2.12 25.47 15.48
CA TYR A 163 3.13 26.51 15.68
C TYR A 163 2.53 27.90 15.54
N ASP A 164 2.75 28.75 16.54
CA ASP A 164 2.38 30.16 16.48
C ASP A 164 3.49 30.96 15.79
N VAL A 165 3.19 31.50 14.61
CA VAL A 165 4.08 32.44 13.94
C VAL A 165 3.82 33.82 14.52
N PRO A 166 4.79 34.45 15.21
CA PRO A 166 4.62 35.79 15.77
C PRO A 166 4.68 36.88 14.68
#